data_AF-A0A6F8YC87-F1
#
_entry.id   AF-A0A6F8YC87-F1
#
_cell.length_a   1.000
_cell.length_b   1.000
_cell.length_c   1.000
_cell.angle_alpha   90.00
_cell.angle_beta   90.00
_cell.angle_gamma   90.00
#
_symmetry.space_group_name_H-M   'P 1'
#
loop_
_entity.id
_entity.type
_entity.pdbx_description
1 polymer ?
#
loop_
_entity_poly.entity_id
_entity_poly.type
_entity_poly.pdbx_seq_one_letter_code
_entity_poly.pdbx_strand_id
1 'polypeptide(L)'
;MQTENAAAIIRAGAKNGVPERGMIIAVATAMQESTLLNRASEVLPESKQYPHQGTGWDHDSVGLFQQRTSTGWGPVASLMQPEYAATKFYQGLLQVPGWDQMPLTYAAQAVQVSAYPEAYAKHEGAATAIVRALLQQGVTNG
;
A
#
# COMPACT_ATOMS: atom_id res chain seq x y z
N MET A 1 -1.27 -9.32 11.04
CA MET A 1 0.17 -9.58 10.80
C MET A 1 0.58 -8.99 9.44
N GLN A 2 1.88 -8.79 9.16
CA GLN A 2 2.35 -8.24 7.88
C GLN A 2 1.85 -9.03 6.66
N THR A 3 1.82 -10.37 6.76
CA THR A 3 1.32 -11.25 5.69
C THR A 3 -0.16 -11.00 5.37
N GLU A 4 -1.00 -10.76 6.38
CA GLU A 4 -2.43 -10.45 6.18
C GLU A 4 -2.62 -9.11 5.49
N ASN A 5 -1.78 -8.12 5.81
CA ASN A 5 -1.79 -6.81 5.15
C ASN A 5 -1.34 -6.92 3.69
N ALA A 6 -0.28 -7.69 3.41
CA ALA A 6 0.15 -7.97 2.04
C ALA A 6 -0.97 -8.70 1.25
N ALA A 7 -1.62 -9.69 1.88
CA ALA A 7 -2.76 -10.37 1.27
C ALA A 7 -3.94 -9.42 1.02
N ALA A 8 -4.20 -8.44 1.90
CA ALA A 8 -5.21 -7.42 1.69
C ALA A 8 -4.90 -6.52 0.48
N ILE A 9 -3.63 -6.10 0.32
CA ILE A 9 -3.17 -5.34 -0.86
C ILE A 9 -3.40 -6.15 -2.15
N ILE A 10 -3.06 -7.43 -2.15
CA ILE A 10 -3.21 -8.32 -3.32
C ILE A 10 -4.68 -8.58 -3.62
N ARG A 11 -5.52 -8.87 -2.61
CA ARG A 11 -6.97 -9.04 -2.78
C ARG A 11 -7.62 -7.79 -3.35
N ALA A 12 -7.24 -6.61 -2.87
CA ALA A 12 -7.72 -5.35 -3.44
C ALA A 12 -7.30 -5.21 -4.91
N GLY A 13 -6.06 -5.54 -5.26
CA GLY A 13 -5.59 -5.52 -6.64
C GLY A 13 -6.40 -6.45 -7.53
N ALA A 14 -6.58 -7.70 -7.11
CA ALA A 14 -7.35 -8.72 -7.83
C ALA A 14 -8.81 -8.29 -8.03
N LYS A 15 -9.48 -7.79 -7.00
CA LYS A 15 -10.87 -7.28 -7.07
C LYS A 15 -11.03 -6.13 -8.06
N ASN A 16 -9.98 -5.33 -8.26
CA ASN A 16 -9.99 -4.18 -9.17
C ASN A 16 -9.35 -4.49 -10.54
N GLY A 17 -9.05 -5.76 -10.85
CA GLY A 17 -8.46 -6.16 -12.13
C GLY A 17 -7.04 -5.63 -12.35
N VAL A 18 -6.33 -5.25 -11.29
CA VAL A 18 -4.95 -4.76 -11.37
C VAL A 18 -4.02 -5.94 -11.69
N PRO A 19 -3.12 -5.85 -12.68
CA PRO A 19 -2.21 -6.94 -13.00
C PRO A 19 -1.14 -7.13 -11.91
N GLU A 20 -0.47 -8.28 -11.90
CA GLU A 20 0.56 -8.66 -10.91
C GLU A 20 1.58 -7.53 -10.66
N ARG A 21 2.04 -6.86 -11.72
CA ARG A 21 2.99 -5.74 -11.61
C ARG A 21 2.48 -4.61 -10.74
N GLY A 22 1.20 -4.25 -10.83
CA GLY A 22 0.61 -3.22 -9.97
C GLY A 22 0.57 -3.66 -8.51
N MET A 23 0.29 -4.93 -8.26
CA MET A 23 0.32 -5.50 -6.89
C MET A 23 1.72 -5.48 -6.30
N ILE A 24 2.76 -5.78 -7.11
CA ILE A 24 4.17 -5.70 -6.70
C ILE A 24 4.53 -4.26 -6.33
N ILE A 25 4.15 -3.27 -7.16
CA ILE A 25 4.37 -1.84 -6.87
C ILE A 25 3.70 -1.45 -5.55
N ALA A 26 2.45 -1.86 -5.32
CA ALA A 26 1.72 -1.54 -4.10
C ALA A 26 2.33 -2.18 -2.85
N VAL A 27 2.73 -3.46 -2.91
CA VAL A 27 3.39 -4.14 -1.79
C VAL A 27 4.74 -3.49 -1.49
N ALA A 28 5.56 -3.21 -2.50
CA ALA A 28 6.84 -2.51 -2.33
C ALA A 28 6.66 -1.11 -1.73
N THR A 29 5.61 -0.39 -2.15
CA THR A 29 5.27 0.91 -1.58
C THR A 29 4.94 0.77 -0.09
N ALA A 30 4.02 -0.13 0.28
CA ALA A 30 3.66 -0.33 1.69
C ALA A 30 4.83 -0.86 2.55
N MET A 31 5.77 -1.63 1.97
CA MET A 31 7.01 -2.01 2.65
C MET A 31 7.88 -0.79 2.96
N GLN A 32 7.98 0.16 2.03
CA GLN A 32 8.75 1.38 2.23
C GLN A 32 8.09 2.34 3.22
N GLU A 33 6.77 2.53 3.11
CA GLU A 33 6.04 3.50 3.94
C GLU A 33 5.86 3.03 5.38
N SER A 34 5.59 1.74 5.59
CA SER A 34 5.17 1.26 6.91
C SER A 34 5.79 -0.08 7.32
N THR A 35 6.63 -0.67 6.47
CA THR A 35 7.09 -2.06 6.65
C THR A 35 5.92 -3.05 6.66
N LEU A 36 4.90 -2.81 5.82
CA LEU A 36 3.63 -3.57 5.75
C LEU A 36 2.83 -3.58 7.06
N LEU A 37 2.91 -2.52 7.86
CA LEU A 37 2.16 -2.38 9.11
C LEU A 37 1.06 -1.35 8.96
N ASN A 38 -0.13 -1.67 9.45
CA ASN A 38 -1.23 -0.71 9.49
C ASN A 38 -0.99 0.27 10.65
N ARG A 39 -0.33 1.39 10.41
CA ARG A 39 0.06 2.33 11.48
C ARG A 39 -1.03 3.35 11.78
N ALA A 40 -1.33 3.55 13.05
CA ALA A 40 -2.14 4.67 13.53
C ALA A 40 -1.27 5.93 13.65
N SER A 41 -1.90 7.10 13.75
CA SER A 41 -1.22 8.39 13.96
C SER A 41 -1.40 8.89 15.39
N GLU A 42 -0.33 9.45 15.94
CA GLU A 42 -0.35 10.19 17.22
C GLU A 42 -1.05 11.55 17.08
N VAL A 43 -1.06 12.14 15.88
CA VAL A 43 -1.75 13.40 15.56
C VAL A 43 -3.25 13.20 15.33
N LEU A 44 -3.67 12.00 14.92
CA LEU A 44 -5.08 11.61 14.77
C LEU A 44 -5.46 10.52 15.78
N PRO A 45 -5.78 10.87 17.04
CA PRO A 45 -6.12 9.89 18.08
C PRO A 45 -7.26 8.94 17.70
N GLU A 46 -8.21 9.39 16.88
CA GLU A 46 -9.30 8.55 16.37
C GLU A 46 -8.81 7.34 15.57
N SER A 47 -7.64 7.43 14.91
CA SER A 47 -7.05 6.31 14.17
C SER A 47 -6.72 5.10 15.07
N LYS A 48 -6.47 5.33 16.36
CA LYS A 48 -6.16 4.28 17.35
C LYS A 48 -7.38 3.45 17.74
N GLN A 49 -8.59 3.88 17.37
CA GLN A 49 -9.83 3.13 17.59
C GLN A 49 -9.98 1.96 16.60
N TYR A 50 -9.18 1.93 15.53
CA TYR A 50 -9.20 0.88 14.52
C TYR A 50 -8.03 -0.10 14.70
N PRO A 51 -8.12 -1.35 14.19
CA PRO A 51 -7.04 -2.32 14.27
C PRO A 51 -5.74 -1.77 13.65
N HIS A 52 -4.66 -1.72 14.43
CA HIS A 52 -3.39 -1.13 14.00
C HIS A 52 -2.19 -1.89 14.60
N GLN A 53 -1.02 -1.65 14.04
CA GLN A 53 0.24 -2.30 14.40
C GLN A 53 1.31 -1.25 14.72
N GLY A 54 1.05 -0.48 15.78
CA GLY A 54 1.88 0.63 16.24
C GLY A 54 1.45 1.99 15.70
N THR A 55 2.14 3.03 16.15
CA THR A 55 1.79 4.42 15.91
C THR A 55 2.98 5.20 15.33
N GLY A 56 2.68 6.31 14.64
CA GLY A 56 3.67 7.23 14.07
C GLY A 56 3.29 8.69 14.30
N TRP A 57 4.26 9.59 14.09
CA TRP A 57 4.12 11.04 14.29
C TRP A 57 4.15 11.84 12.98
N ASP A 58 4.15 11.17 11.83
CA ASP A 58 4.20 11.83 10.53
C ASP A 58 2.85 12.46 10.18
N HIS A 59 2.68 13.73 10.58
CA HIS A 59 1.47 14.52 10.34
C HIS A 59 0.19 13.70 10.59
N ASP A 60 -0.78 13.81 9.68
CA ASP A 60 -2.05 13.07 9.64
C ASP A 60 -1.96 11.79 8.80
N SER A 61 -0.76 11.25 8.57
CA SER A 61 -0.53 10.02 7.80
C SER A 61 -0.96 8.78 8.57
N VAL A 62 -1.72 7.88 7.93
CA VAL A 62 -2.20 6.64 8.55
C VAL A 62 -2.15 5.45 7.59
N GLY A 63 -2.26 4.25 8.16
CA GLY A 63 -2.44 3.00 7.43
C GLY A 63 -1.20 2.50 6.70
N LEU A 64 -1.39 1.54 5.78
CA LEU A 64 -0.29 0.82 5.11
C LEU A 64 0.58 1.71 4.22
N PHE A 65 -0.03 2.71 3.60
CA PHE A 65 0.60 3.60 2.62
C PHE A 65 0.93 4.97 3.22
N GLN A 66 0.76 5.14 4.55
CA GLN A 66 0.96 6.44 5.23
C GLN A 66 0.22 7.58 4.49
N GLN A 67 -1.02 7.31 4.09
CA GLN A 67 -1.86 8.25 3.34
C GLN A 67 -2.44 9.29 4.29
N ARG A 68 -2.52 10.54 3.81
CA ARG A 68 -2.98 11.69 4.60
C ARG A 68 -4.45 12.00 4.31
N THR A 69 -5.24 12.17 5.36
CA THR A 69 -6.66 12.53 5.21
C THR A 69 -6.81 13.94 4.64
N SER A 70 -5.94 14.87 5.06
CA SER A 70 -5.88 16.27 4.61
C SER A 70 -5.61 16.43 3.12
N THR A 71 -5.03 15.42 2.45
CA THR A 71 -4.74 15.45 1.01
C THR A 71 -5.76 14.67 0.17
N GLY A 72 -6.92 14.34 0.74
CA GLY A 72 -8.07 13.81 0.00
C GLY A 72 -8.07 12.30 -0.24
N TRP A 73 -7.18 11.52 0.40
CA TRP A 73 -7.15 10.06 0.25
C TRP A 73 -8.39 9.37 0.82
N GLY A 74 -9.03 9.97 1.83
CA GLY A 74 -10.26 9.48 2.46
C GLY A 74 -10.31 9.80 3.95
N PRO A 75 -11.41 9.45 4.64
CA PRO A 75 -11.51 9.60 6.08
C PRO A 75 -10.65 8.57 6.82
N VAL A 76 -10.24 8.86 8.07
CA VAL A 76 -9.38 7.98 8.88
C VAL A 76 -9.93 6.56 8.97
N ALA A 77 -11.24 6.44 9.23
CA ALA A 77 -11.93 5.16 9.34
C ALA A 77 -11.74 4.25 8.12
N SER A 78 -11.61 4.84 6.93
CA SER A 78 -11.38 4.10 5.69
C SER A 78 -9.90 3.86 5.42
N LEU A 79 -9.03 4.84 5.69
CA LEU A 79 -7.58 4.67 5.48
C LEU A 79 -6.96 3.66 6.46
N MET A 80 -7.56 3.47 7.63
CA MET A 80 -7.19 2.40 8.57
C MET A 80 -7.65 1.01 8.12
N GLN A 81 -8.39 0.87 7.02
CA GLN A 81 -8.75 -0.42 6.44
C GLN A 81 -7.77 -0.78 5.30
N PRO A 82 -6.94 -1.83 5.45
CA PRO A 82 -5.94 -2.23 4.47
C PRO A 82 -6.43 -2.34 3.03
N GLU A 83 -7.57 -3.00 2.77
CA GLU A 83 -8.10 -3.16 1.42
C GLU A 83 -8.57 -1.84 0.80
N TYR A 84 -9.13 -0.93 1.61
CA TYR A 84 -9.54 0.40 1.14
C TYR A 84 -8.32 1.24 0.78
N ALA A 85 -7.33 1.33 1.67
CA ALA A 85 -6.09 2.08 1.43
C ALA A 85 -5.36 1.59 0.17
N ALA A 86 -5.30 0.27 -0.02
CA ALA A 86 -4.75 -0.34 -1.24
C ALA A 86 -5.58 0.01 -2.48
N THR A 87 -6.91 -0.06 -2.40
CA THR A 87 -7.80 0.33 -3.51
C THR A 87 -7.55 1.78 -3.93
N LYS A 88 -7.40 2.69 -2.96
CA LYS A 88 -7.06 4.09 -3.23
C LYS A 88 -5.70 4.25 -3.91
N PHE A 89 -4.68 3.53 -3.43
CA PHE A 89 -3.38 3.52 -4.08
C PHE A 89 -3.48 3.07 -5.55
N TYR A 90 -4.21 1.97 -5.83
CA TYR A 90 -4.40 1.49 -7.19
C TYR A 90 -5.17 2.48 -8.08
N GLN A 91 -6.18 3.17 -7.54
CA GLN A 91 -6.88 4.23 -8.28
C GLN A 91 -5.93 5.35 -8.71
N GLY A 92 -4.96 5.72 -7.87
CA GLY A 92 -3.90 6.65 -8.23
C GLY A 92 -2.94 6.07 -9.27
N LEU A 93 -2.46 4.84 -9.05
CA LEU A 93 -1.52 4.16 -9.95
C LEU A 93 -2.07 4.04 -11.38
N LEU A 94 -3.33 3.62 -11.53
CA LEU A 94 -3.97 3.43 -12.82
C LEU A 94 -4.19 4.75 -13.59
N GLN A 95 -4.11 5.89 -12.92
CA GLN A 95 -4.17 7.22 -13.56
C GLN A 95 -2.80 7.68 -14.06
N VAL A 96 -1.70 7.03 -13.68
CA VAL A 96 -0.34 7.38 -14.13
C VAL A 96 -0.09 6.77 -15.51
N PRO A 97 0.07 7.57 -16.59
CA PRO A 97 0.30 7.01 -17.92
C PRO A 97 1.61 6.21 -17.99
N GLY A 98 1.56 4.98 -18.51
CA GLY A 98 2.73 4.11 -18.70
C GLY A 98 3.34 3.54 -17.40
N TRP A 99 2.61 3.59 -16.28
CA TRP A 99 3.07 3.09 -14.97
C TRP A 99 3.60 1.65 -15.01
N ASP A 100 3.04 0.82 -15.88
CA ASP A 100 3.35 -0.59 -16.06
C ASP A 100 4.72 -0.80 -16.71
N GLN A 101 5.23 0.17 -17.45
CA GLN A 101 6.55 0.12 -18.10
C GLN A 101 7.61 0.90 -17.31
N MET A 102 7.20 1.75 -16.37
CA MET A 102 8.10 2.51 -15.52
C MET A 102 8.86 1.58 -14.56
N PRO A 103 10.11 1.93 -14.20
CA PRO A 103 10.73 1.39 -13.00
C PRO A 103 9.79 1.55 -11.79
N LEU A 104 9.72 0.53 -10.93
CA LEU A 104 8.80 0.47 -9.80
C LEU A 104 8.84 1.74 -8.95
N THR A 105 10.05 2.25 -8.73
CA THR A 105 10.31 3.44 -7.92
C THR A 105 9.62 4.69 -8.48
N TYR A 106 9.59 4.86 -9.80
CA TYR A 106 8.93 5.99 -10.43
C TYR A 106 7.41 5.85 -10.43
N ALA A 107 6.90 4.64 -10.65
CA ALA A 107 5.46 4.38 -10.58
C ALA A 107 4.92 4.62 -9.16
N ALA A 108 5.62 4.13 -8.13
CA ALA A 108 5.26 4.36 -6.73
C ALA A 108 5.35 5.85 -6.36
N GLN A 109 6.44 6.51 -6.76
CA GLN A 109 6.64 7.94 -6.53
C GLN A 109 5.55 8.81 -7.18
N ALA A 110 5.12 8.47 -8.40
CA ALA A 110 4.09 9.23 -9.11
C ALA A 110 2.74 9.21 -8.38
N VAL A 111 2.49 8.19 -7.55
CA VAL A 111 1.28 8.07 -6.73
C VAL A 111 1.45 8.72 -5.36
N GLN A 112 2.56 8.46 -4.67
CA GLN A 112 2.76 8.89 -3.28
C GLN A 112 3.34 10.30 -3.15
N VAL A 113 4.06 10.78 -4.16
CA VAL A 113 4.74 12.08 -4.14
C VAL A 113 5.61 12.25 -2.88
N SER A 114 6.40 11.22 -2.54
CA SER A 114 7.24 11.23 -1.34
C SER A 114 8.56 12.00 -1.55
N ALA A 115 9.28 12.31 -0.46
CA ALA A 115 10.57 12.99 -0.56
C ALA A 115 11.74 12.07 -0.99
N TYR A 116 11.53 10.75 -1.08
CA TYR A 116 12.61 9.76 -1.26
C TYR A 116 12.31 8.75 -2.38
N PRO A 117 12.32 9.20 -3.65
CA PRO A 117 11.84 8.41 -4.78
C PRO A 117 12.62 7.14 -5.05
N GLU A 118 13.91 7.05 -4.71
CA GLU A 118 14.73 5.84 -4.95
C GLU A 118 14.56 4.76 -3.88
N ALA A 119 13.91 5.07 -2.75
CA ALA A 119 13.82 4.15 -1.62
C ALA A 119 12.95 2.93 -1.87
N TYR A 120 12.09 2.95 -2.91
CA TYR A 120 11.18 1.84 -3.22
C TYR A 120 11.88 0.69 -3.94
N ALA A 121 12.90 0.97 -4.77
CA ALA A 121 13.56 -0.04 -5.61
C ALA A 121 14.17 -1.21 -4.80
N LYS A 122 14.67 -0.95 -3.58
CA LYS A 122 15.24 -1.99 -2.71
C LYS A 122 14.23 -3.06 -2.29
N HIS A 123 12.93 -2.76 -2.37
CA HIS A 123 11.85 -3.68 -1.97
C HIS A 123 11.32 -4.53 -3.13
N GLU A 124 11.69 -4.24 -4.39
CA GLU A 124 11.07 -4.88 -5.57
C GLU A 124 11.20 -6.41 -5.55
N GLY A 125 12.39 -6.93 -5.22
CA GLY A 125 12.61 -8.38 -5.15
C GLY A 125 11.76 -9.07 -4.07
N ALA A 126 11.71 -8.48 -2.87
CA ALA A 126 10.95 -9.02 -1.74
C ALA A 126 9.43 -8.92 -2.00
N ALA A 127 8.96 -7.79 -2.51
CA ALA A 127 7.56 -7.60 -2.89
C ALA A 127 7.13 -8.60 -3.97
N THR A 128 7.97 -8.84 -4.98
CA THR A 128 7.73 -9.84 -6.04
C THR A 128 7.55 -11.23 -5.45
N ALA A 129 8.44 -11.65 -4.54
CA ALA A 129 8.35 -12.95 -3.89
C ALA A 129 7.05 -13.10 -3.07
N ILE A 130 6.69 -12.07 -2.29
CA ILE A 130 5.45 -12.05 -1.50
C ILE A 130 4.21 -12.17 -2.40
N VAL A 131 4.13 -11.35 -3.46
CA VAL A 131 2.98 -11.33 -4.36
C VAL A 131 2.79 -12.68 -5.03
N ARG A 132 3.86 -13.25 -5.60
CA ARG A 132 3.78 -14.54 -6.29
C ARG A 132 3.42 -15.68 -5.35
N ALA A 133 4.00 -15.72 -4.15
CA ALA A 133 3.68 -16.75 -3.16
C ALA A 133 2.19 -16.70 -2.77
N LEU A 134 1.65 -15.50 -2.53
CA LEU A 134 0.25 -15.33 -2.13
C LEU A 134 -0.75 -15.58 -3.27
N LEU A 135 -0.41 -15.21 -4.51
CA LEU A 135 -1.22 -15.53 -5.69
C LEU A 135 -1.27 -17.04 -5.94
N GLN A 136 -0.12 -17.73 -5.83
CA GLN A 136 -0.06 -19.19 -5.97
C GLN A 136 -0.90 -19.89 -4.90
N GLN A 137 -0.82 -19.46 -3.64
CA GLN A 137 -1.67 -19.99 -2.56
C GLN A 137 -3.16 -19.79 -2.84
N GLY A 138 -3.55 -18.65 -3.41
CA GLY A 138 -4.93 -18.39 -3.81
C GLY A 138 -5.42 -19.31 -4.94
N VAL A 139 -4.54 -19.64 -5.88
CA VAL A 139 -4.83 -20.58 -6.98
C VAL A 139 -4.93 -22.03 -6.47
N THR A 140 -4.10 -22.44 -5.51
CA THR A 140 -4.14 -23.82 -4.98
C THR A 140 -5.30 -24.09 -4.03
N ASN A 141 -5.97 -23.04 -3.53
CA ASN A 141 -7.06 -23.13 -2.55
C ASN A 141 -8.46 -22.89 -3.15
N GLY A 142 -8.57 -22.75 -4.49
CA GLY A 142 -9.83 -22.57 -5.22
C GLY A 142 -10.11 -23.74 -6.14
#